data_AF-A0A420ISM2-F1
#
_entry.id   AF-A0A420ISM2-F1
#
_cell.length_a   1.000
_cell.length_b   1.000
_cell.length_c   1.000
_cell.angle_alpha   90.00
_cell.angle_beta   90.00
_cell.angle_gamma   90.00
#
_symmetry.space_group_name_H-M   'P 1'
#
loop_
_entity.id
_entity.type
_entity.pdbx_description
1 polymer ?
#
loop_
_entity_poly.entity_id
_entity_poly.type
_entity_poly.pdbx_seq_one_letter_code
_entity_poly.pdbx_strand_id
1 'polypeptide(L)'
;MDNERMDTDEMVHDNQQQQRGQRVRQESRTGRSSHPAQNALSEEWLDEIVARHLRRAMEPLARRLEEMSQNIAATAAVASAATSVPSQVPIERNSDPTVTTMTNRKRRKFPVWNGERKTFNTFIGEVENCIEIDRDLMGPDRAVWYDINFALPSAAKQKVSRFNSSGAQNNWDYRLFIEHLKRTFGNRQEKEDKQELLSSIKQKENQRFVEFYPLFDEILAGAGGDSWTEDSKLVWLRRSLSDSLREQLTQTNLDPEDYYGSVRKIEEVAYRYEHTKQFKGKKDTERIQLTAPENYSRPLPNLDADGDVVMSKLDGRWRDYNKNKGQAKSNSEKDKVRLNNKSSTKYNRDEGKKHARFVGEAEMNRRKEKGLCLRCGTNTHFVSNCPYAPPKNKSEIKSAMIEVPPQLEEDSDGSDGPEKD
;
A
#
# COMPACT_ATOMS: atom_id res chain seq x y z
N MET A 1 44.59 -30.71 -66.89
CA MET A 1 45.15 -29.38 -67.22
C MET A 1 43.98 -28.42 -67.23
N ASP A 2 44.20 -27.21 -66.72
CA ASP A 2 43.24 -26.10 -66.57
C ASP A 2 42.38 -26.12 -65.31
N ASN A 3 42.88 -25.50 -64.23
CA ASN A 3 42.12 -24.54 -63.40
C ASN A 3 43.03 -23.90 -62.32
N GLU A 4 43.65 -22.76 -62.62
CA GLU A 4 44.20 -21.82 -61.62
C GLU A 4 44.19 -20.39 -62.17
N ARG A 5 43.25 -19.56 -61.69
CA ARG A 5 43.41 -18.12 -61.39
C ARG A 5 42.05 -17.53 -61.02
N MET A 6 41.85 -17.26 -59.73
CA MET A 6 40.86 -16.29 -59.28
C MET A 6 41.61 -15.11 -58.69
N ASP A 7 41.29 -13.94 -59.23
CA ASP A 7 41.87 -12.64 -58.95
C ASP A 7 41.56 -12.15 -57.53
N THR A 8 42.62 -11.72 -56.86
CA THR A 8 42.58 -10.88 -55.66
C THR A 8 42.69 -9.43 -56.09
N ASP A 9 41.56 -8.73 -56.32
CA ASP A 9 41.61 -7.29 -56.60
C ASP A 9 40.33 -6.52 -56.24
N GLU A 10 39.75 -6.81 -55.08
CA GLU A 10 38.61 -6.03 -54.56
C GLU A 10 38.67 -5.83 -53.04
N MET A 11 39.79 -5.28 -52.54
CA MET A 11 39.92 -4.95 -51.12
C MET A 11 40.83 -3.74 -50.81
N VAL A 12 40.89 -2.75 -51.70
CA VAL A 12 41.73 -1.52 -51.49
C VAL A 12 40.99 -0.21 -51.82
N HIS A 13 39.65 -0.19 -51.91
CA HIS A 13 38.91 1.06 -52.20
C HIS A 13 38.00 1.62 -51.10
N ASP A 14 37.81 0.91 -49.98
CA ASP A 14 36.98 1.43 -48.87
C ASP A 14 37.76 2.12 -47.73
N ASN A 15 39.10 2.08 -47.74
CA ASN A 15 39.90 2.70 -46.66
C ASN A 15 40.38 4.13 -46.98
N GLN A 16 40.01 4.70 -48.14
CA GLN A 16 40.44 6.04 -48.55
C GLN A 16 39.36 7.12 -48.42
N GLN A 17 38.12 6.77 -48.04
CA GLN A 17 37.05 7.74 -47.75
C GLN A 17 36.92 8.12 -46.27
N GLN A 18 37.46 7.34 -45.32
CA GLN A 18 37.40 7.70 -43.89
C GLN A 18 38.46 8.71 -43.43
N GLN A 19 39.54 8.95 -44.20
CA GLN A 19 40.61 9.89 -43.79
C GLN A 19 40.41 11.34 -44.25
N ARG A 20 39.39 11.64 -45.07
CA ARG A 20 39.08 13.03 -45.49
C ARG A 20 38.07 13.75 -44.58
N GLY A 21 37.40 13.05 -43.67
CA GLY A 21 36.41 13.63 -42.74
C GLY A 21 36.98 14.25 -41.46
N GLN A 22 38.26 14.03 -41.13
CA GLN A 22 38.85 14.50 -39.87
C GLN A 22 39.75 15.74 -40.00
N ARG A 23 39.96 16.28 -41.21
CA ARG A 23 40.86 17.43 -41.43
C ARG A 23 40.17 18.79 -41.61
N VAL A 24 38.83 18.85 -41.57
CA VAL A 24 38.05 20.09 -41.79
C VAL A 24 37.39 20.60 -40.49
N ARG A 25 37.91 20.22 -39.33
CA ARG A 25 37.41 20.71 -38.02
C ARG A 25 38.50 21.25 -37.08
N GLN A 26 39.59 21.75 -37.65
CA GLN A 26 40.68 22.40 -36.91
C GLN A 26 41.04 23.82 -37.36
N GLU A 27 40.33 24.42 -38.32
CA GLU A 27 40.61 25.79 -38.77
C GLU A 27 39.35 26.64 -38.77
N SER A 28 38.90 27.06 -37.58
CA SER A 28 38.00 28.21 -37.40
C SER A 28 37.78 28.50 -35.92
N ARG A 29 38.83 28.97 -35.23
CA ARG A 29 38.69 29.75 -33.98
C ARG A 29 39.98 30.48 -33.61
N THR A 30 40.54 31.24 -34.55
CA THR A 30 41.46 32.34 -34.24
C THR A 30 40.63 33.59 -33.99
N GLY A 31 40.37 33.87 -32.73
CA GLY A 31 39.66 35.08 -32.33
C GLY A 31 39.41 35.15 -30.84
N ARG A 32 40.23 35.98 -30.18
CA ARG A 32 39.92 36.77 -28.98
C ARG A 32 40.40 36.25 -27.62
N SER A 33 41.12 37.16 -26.95
CA SER A 33 41.33 37.29 -25.50
C SER A 33 42.46 36.47 -24.85
N SER A 34 43.65 37.05 -24.91
CA SER A 34 44.74 36.86 -23.97
C SER A 34 44.36 37.37 -22.56
N HIS A 35 44.06 36.45 -21.63
CA HIS A 35 44.24 36.62 -20.18
C HIS A 35 44.36 35.25 -19.49
N PRO A 36 45.57 34.67 -19.35
CA PRO A 36 45.80 33.50 -18.51
C PRO A 36 46.65 33.91 -17.30
N ALA A 37 46.03 34.54 -16.30
CA ALA A 37 46.72 34.82 -15.03
C ALA A 37 45.79 34.89 -13.81
N GLN A 38 44.45 34.87 -13.98
CA GLN A 38 43.51 35.05 -12.86
C GLN A 38 42.79 33.77 -12.41
N ASN A 39 42.86 32.66 -13.16
CA ASN A 39 42.16 31.43 -12.78
C ASN A 39 42.93 30.54 -11.78
N ALA A 40 44.27 30.58 -11.76
CA ALA A 40 45.05 29.76 -10.83
C ALA A 40 44.87 30.17 -9.35
N LEU A 41 44.63 31.47 -9.10
CA LEU A 41 44.34 31.98 -7.75
C LEU A 41 42.94 31.59 -7.23
N SER A 42 42.06 31.08 -8.09
CA SER A 42 40.69 30.70 -7.69
C SER A 42 40.60 29.27 -7.15
N GLU A 43 41.41 28.34 -7.65
CA GLU A 43 41.41 26.94 -7.16
C GLU A 43 42.11 26.81 -5.81
N GLU A 44 43.29 27.44 -5.63
CA GLU A 44 43.98 27.42 -4.33
C GLU A 44 43.14 28.07 -3.22
N TRP A 45 42.40 29.12 -3.55
CA TRP A 45 41.50 29.79 -2.60
C TRP A 45 40.29 28.93 -2.23
N LEU A 46 39.72 28.18 -3.19
CA LEU A 46 38.65 27.23 -2.92
C LEU A 46 39.13 26.06 -2.07
N ASP A 47 40.31 25.51 -2.36
CA ASP A 47 40.92 24.44 -1.56
C ASP A 47 41.23 24.92 -0.13
N GLU A 48 41.67 26.16 0.05
CA GLU A 48 41.91 26.72 1.38
C GLU A 48 40.60 26.89 2.18
N ILE A 49 39.51 27.31 1.52
CA ILE A 49 38.19 27.42 2.15
C ILE A 49 37.65 26.05 2.54
N VAL A 50 37.76 25.06 1.66
CA VAL A 50 37.33 23.69 1.93
C VAL A 50 38.14 23.10 3.09
N ALA A 51 39.46 23.28 3.10
CA ALA A 51 40.33 22.83 4.19
C ALA A 51 40.04 23.55 5.53
N ARG A 52 39.65 24.83 5.48
CA ARG A 52 39.24 25.59 6.68
C ARG A 52 37.90 25.11 7.22
N HIS A 53 36.94 24.80 6.35
CA HIS A 53 35.67 24.21 6.76
C HIS A 53 35.80 22.81 7.32
N LEU A 54 36.61 21.94 6.69
CA LEU A 54 36.87 20.60 7.20
C LEU A 54 37.51 20.63 8.60
N ARG A 55 38.53 21.48 8.82
CA ARG A 55 39.14 21.63 10.14
C ARG A 55 38.13 22.07 11.19
N ARG A 56 37.28 23.05 10.87
CA ARG A 56 36.27 23.57 11.79
C ARG A 56 35.19 22.53 12.13
N ALA A 57 34.86 21.66 11.19
CA ALA A 57 33.91 20.56 11.39
C ALA A 57 34.52 19.39 12.18
N MET A 58 35.81 19.10 11.99
CA MET A 58 36.49 17.96 12.63
C MET A 58 37.00 18.25 14.04
N GLU A 59 37.28 19.51 14.39
CA GLU A 59 37.80 19.88 15.71
C GLU A 59 36.91 19.46 16.90
N PRO A 60 35.57 19.64 16.90
CA PRO A 60 34.73 19.16 18.00
C PRO A 60 34.68 17.63 18.09
N LEU A 61 34.79 16.94 16.95
CA LEU A 61 34.85 15.47 16.90
C LEU A 61 36.17 14.94 17.50
N ALA A 62 37.29 15.59 17.17
CA ALA A 62 38.60 15.27 17.74
C ALA A 62 38.64 15.50 19.27
N ARG A 63 38.06 16.60 19.78
CA ARG A 63 37.93 16.82 21.23
C ARG A 63 37.10 15.73 21.91
N ARG A 64 35.99 15.32 21.29
CA ARG A 64 35.13 14.28 21.86
C ARG A 64 35.79 12.91 21.91
N LEU A 65 36.65 12.59 20.94
CA LEU A 65 37.47 11.38 20.97
C LEU A 65 38.54 11.42 22.07
N GLU A 66 39.18 12.58 22.29
CA GLU A 66 40.14 12.77 23.38
C GLU A 66 39.48 12.72 24.76
N GLU A 67 38.30 13.31 24.94
CA GLU A 67 37.53 13.19 26.19
C GLU A 67 37.10 11.73 26.46
N MET A 68 36.73 10.99 25.41
CA MET A 68 36.35 9.58 25.54
C MET A 68 37.56 8.70 25.91
N SER A 69 38.74 8.98 25.34
CA SER A 69 39.97 8.24 25.67
C SER A 69 40.39 8.49 27.13
N GLN A 70 40.30 9.72 27.62
CA GLN A 70 40.61 10.07 29.01
C GLN A 70 39.63 9.44 30.01
N ASN A 71 38.35 9.34 29.68
CA ASN A 71 37.36 8.65 30.51
C ASN A 71 37.61 7.14 30.61
N ILE A 72 38.08 6.50 29.53
CA ILE A 72 38.47 5.09 29.55
C ILE A 72 39.72 4.88 30.43
N ALA A 73 40.71 5.78 30.34
CA ALA A 73 41.90 5.72 31.18
C ALA A 73 41.57 5.91 32.68
N ALA A 74 40.68 6.85 33.02
CA ALA A 74 40.26 7.11 34.39
C ALA A 74 39.47 5.92 34.99
N THR A 75 38.60 5.28 34.21
CA THR A 75 37.84 4.10 34.66
C THR A 75 38.73 2.87 34.83
N ALA A 76 39.75 2.68 34.00
CA ALA A 76 40.73 1.61 34.17
C ALA A 76 41.61 1.78 35.42
N ALA A 77 41.94 3.02 35.81
CA ALA A 77 42.70 3.31 37.02
C ALA A 77 41.91 3.01 38.30
N VAL A 78 40.60 3.29 38.32
CA VAL A 78 39.72 2.98 39.47
C VAL A 78 39.51 1.46 39.63
N ALA A 79 39.41 0.72 38.52
CA ALA A 79 39.30 -0.75 38.57
C ALA A 79 40.57 -1.44 39.11
N SER A 80 41.75 -0.83 38.94
CA SER A 80 43.02 -1.42 39.37
C SER A 80 43.32 -1.19 40.86
N ALA A 81 42.63 -0.25 41.53
CA ALA A 81 42.85 0.08 42.94
C ALA A 81 41.99 -0.76 43.93
N ALA A 82 41.06 -1.58 43.45
CA ALA A 82 40.10 -2.31 44.30
C ALA A 82 40.47 -3.78 44.60
N THR A 83 41.71 -4.22 44.33
CA THR A 83 42.13 -5.60 44.59
C THR A 83 43.18 -5.67 45.69
N SER A 84 42.74 -5.66 46.95
CA SER A 84 43.55 -6.16 48.07
C SER A 84 42.72 -6.69 49.27
N VAL A 85 42.43 -8.01 49.24
CA VAL A 85 42.49 -8.99 50.37
C VAL A 85 41.43 -8.90 51.52
N PRO A 86 41.09 -9.95 52.33
CA PRO A 86 41.26 -11.42 52.24
C PRO A 86 39.96 -12.27 52.30
N SER A 87 40.15 -13.53 51.92
CA SER A 87 39.42 -14.77 52.24
C SER A 87 38.69 -14.82 53.59
N GLN A 88 37.39 -15.21 53.61
CA GLN A 88 36.77 -16.11 54.60
C GLN A 88 35.36 -16.61 54.19
N VAL A 89 35.23 -17.96 54.21
CA VAL A 89 34.08 -18.85 54.51
C VAL A 89 32.87 -18.95 53.54
N PRO A 90 32.40 -20.18 53.20
CA PRO A 90 31.35 -20.42 52.21
C PRO A 90 29.95 -20.21 52.79
N ILE A 91 29.16 -19.33 52.17
CA ILE A 91 27.72 -19.22 52.38
C ILE A 91 27.01 -19.78 51.14
N GLU A 92 26.06 -20.67 51.40
CA GLU A 92 25.19 -21.35 50.45
C GLU A 92 24.63 -20.38 49.40
N ARG A 93 24.89 -20.68 48.13
CA ARG A 93 24.25 -20.03 46.99
C ARG A 93 22.78 -20.43 46.97
N ASN A 94 21.94 -19.58 47.55
CA ASN A 94 20.56 -19.45 47.08
C ASN A 94 20.61 -19.17 45.59
N SER A 95 20.10 -20.13 44.82
CA SER A 95 19.92 -20.04 43.39
C SER A 95 18.79 -19.06 43.12
N ASP A 96 19.08 -17.98 42.42
CA ASP A 96 18.05 -17.14 41.81
C ASP A 96 17.14 -18.02 40.93
N PRO A 97 15.80 -17.94 41.08
CA PRO A 97 14.86 -18.59 40.19
C PRO A 97 14.54 -17.63 39.04
N THR A 98 15.39 -17.56 38.02
CA THR A 98 15.08 -16.79 36.80
C THR A 98 15.10 -17.65 35.55
N VAL A 99 14.49 -18.84 35.61
CA VAL A 99 14.00 -19.52 34.41
C VAL A 99 12.75 -20.28 34.82
N THR A 100 11.71 -20.21 33.98
CA THR A 100 10.50 -21.06 33.93
C THR A 100 9.19 -20.36 34.29
N THR A 101 8.68 -19.52 33.38
CA THR A 101 7.24 -19.42 33.07
C THR A 101 7.02 -18.93 31.62
N MET A 102 7.31 -19.77 30.62
CA MET A 102 6.89 -19.57 29.22
C MET A 102 6.18 -20.81 28.64
N THR A 103 5.64 -21.70 29.48
CA THR A 103 5.16 -23.03 29.04
C THR A 103 3.70 -23.08 28.56
N ASN A 104 3.06 -21.95 28.26
CA ASN A 104 1.68 -21.95 27.72
C ASN A 104 1.45 -20.96 26.57
N ARG A 105 2.51 -20.50 25.89
CA ARG A 105 2.33 -19.70 24.67
C ARG A 105 2.18 -20.62 23.46
N LYS A 106 1.05 -20.49 22.75
CA LYS A 106 0.81 -21.16 21.47
C LYS A 106 1.44 -20.34 20.37
N ARG A 107 2.20 -21.01 19.49
CA ARG A 107 2.80 -20.43 18.30
C ARG A 107 1.74 -19.72 17.44
N ARG A 108 2.06 -18.51 16.96
CA ARG A 108 1.25 -17.78 15.98
C ARG A 108 1.30 -18.49 14.63
N LYS A 109 0.16 -18.55 13.96
CA LYS A 109 0.11 -19.03 12.58
C LYS A 109 0.65 -17.94 11.67
N PHE A 110 1.46 -18.33 10.68
CA PHE A 110 1.89 -17.39 9.66
C PHE A 110 0.69 -16.86 8.87
N PRO A 111 0.72 -15.57 8.47
CA PRO A 111 -0.27 -15.01 7.57
C PRO A 111 -0.26 -15.78 6.25
N VAL A 112 -1.39 -15.75 5.52
CA VAL A 112 -1.47 -16.35 4.18
C VAL A 112 -1.35 -15.24 3.15
N TRP A 113 -0.43 -15.40 2.20
CA TRP A 113 -0.27 -14.43 1.13
C TRP A 113 -1.21 -14.71 -0.04
N ASN A 114 -1.90 -13.66 -0.52
CA ASN A 114 -2.82 -13.76 -1.67
C ASN A 114 -2.10 -13.90 -3.03
N GLY A 115 -0.77 -13.71 -3.08
CA GLY A 115 0.03 -13.80 -4.30
C GLY A 115 0.17 -12.48 -5.07
N GLU A 116 -0.39 -11.39 -4.55
CA GLU A 116 -0.26 -10.07 -5.15
C GLU A 116 1.07 -9.41 -4.74
N ARG A 117 1.80 -8.86 -5.71
CA ARG A 117 3.11 -8.23 -5.43
C ARG A 117 3.02 -7.04 -4.47
N LYS A 118 1.91 -6.29 -4.52
CA LYS A 118 1.71 -5.09 -3.68
C LYS A 118 1.61 -5.43 -2.19
N THR A 119 1.09 -6.61 -1.85
CA THR A 119 0.91 -7.07 -0.46
C THR A 119 2.07 -7.92 0.03
N PHE A 120 3.03 -8.25 -0.84
CA PHE A 120 4.14 -9.15 -0.53
C PHE A 120 5.05 -8.60 0.58
N ASN A 121 5.37 -7.30 0.56
CA ASN A 121 6.25 -6.70 1.55
C ASN A 121 5.63 -6.68 2.95
N THR A 122 4.32 -6.40 3.05
CA THR A 122 3.57 -6.53 4.30
C THR A 122 3.59 -7.97 4.81
N PHE A 123 3.29 -8.93 3.93
CA PHE A 123 3.30 -10.35 4.26
C PHE A 123 4.67 -10.82 4.76
N ILE A 124 5.77 -10.48 4.08
CA ILE A 124 7.09 -10.94 4.47
C ILE A 124 7.53 -10.30 5.80
N GLY A 125 7.19 -9.03 6.04
CA GLY A 125 7.44 -8.36 7.31
C GLY A 125 6.67 -9.00 8.48
N GLU A 126 5.42 -9.38 8.26
CA GLU A 126 4.64 -10.12 9.27
C GLU A 126 5.23 -11.50 9.56
N VAL A 127 5.71 -12.22 8.54
CA VAL A 127 6.40 -13.50 8.71
C VAL A 127 7.70 -13.33 9.49
N GLU A 128 8.52 -12.34 9.16
CA GLU A 128 9.76 -12.02 9.88
C GLU A 128 9.48 -11.70 11.36
N ASN A 129 8.47 -10.87 11.64
CA ASN A 129 8.04 -10.55 13.00
C ASN A 129 7.54 -11.80 13.75
N CYS A 130 6.79 -12.69 13.09
CA CYS A 130 6.34 -13.93 13.72
C CYS A 130 7.54 -14.82 14.08
N ILE A 131 8.53 -14.92 13.20
CA ILE A 131 9.74 -15.71 13.45
C ILE A 131 10.54 -15.12 14.60
N GLU A 132 10.66 -13.79 14.68
CA GLU A 132 11.38 -13.11 15.77
C GLU A 132 10.72 -13.35 17.13
N ILE A 133 9.39 -13.22 17.22
CA ILE A 133 8.65 -13.35 18.48
C ILE A 133 8.59 -14.80 18.97
N ASP A 134 8.34 -15.75 18.07
CA ASP A 134 8.06 -17.15 18.42
C ASP A 134 9.24 -18.09 18.08
N ARG A 135 10.47 -17.56 17.93
CA ARG A 135 11.62 -18.33 17.41
C ARG A 135 11.85 -19.63 18.17
N ASP A 136 11.74 -19.57 19.49
CA ASP A 136 11.91 -20.67 20.45
C ASP A 136 10.84 -21.77 20.30
N LEU A 137 9.63 -21.40 19.86
CA LEU A 137 8.49 -22.32 19.68
C LEU A 137 8.40 -22.94 18.28
N MET A 138 9.15 -22.43 17.30
CA MET A 138 9.05 -22.86 15.89
C MET A 138 9.89 -24.10 15.54
N GLY A 139 10.80 -24.52 16.43
CA GLY A 139 11.69 -25.66 16.19
C GLY A 139 12.88 -25.31 15.26
N PRO A 140 13.46 -26.31 14.58
CA PRO A 140 14.65 -26.11 13.75
C PRO A 140 14.35 -25.24 12.51
N ASP A 141 15.38 -24.64 11.91
CA ASP A 141 15.24 -23.78 10.72
C ASP A 141 14.47 -24.46 9.59
N ARG A 142 14.63 -25.78 9.44
CA ARG A 142 13.89 -26.59 8.49
C ARG A 142 12.37 -26.56 8.70
N ALA A 143 11.88 -26.54 9.94
CA ALA A 143 10.46 -26.44 10.23
C ALA A 143 9.93 -25.06 9.81
N VAL A 144 10.64 -23.99 10.19
CA VAL A 144 10.35 -22.61 9.80
C VAL A 144 10.29 -22.48 8.27
N TRP A 145 11.25 -23.07 7.56
CA TRP A 145 11.29 -23.10 6.09
C TRP A 145 10.01 -23.70 5.49
N TYR A 146 9.58 -24.87 5.98
CA TYR A 146 8.36 -25.50 5.48
C TYR A 146 7.12 -24.65 5.78
N ASP A 147 7.03 -24.05 6.96
CA ASP A 147 5.91 -23.21 7.34
C ASP A 147 5.81 -21.96 6.46
N ILE A 148 6.94 -21.32 6.13
CA ILE A 148 6.99 -20.24 5.15
C ILE A 148 6.47 -20.74 3.80
N ASN A 149 6.94 -21.90 3.33
CA ASN A 149 6.47 -22.48 2.06
C ASN A 149 4.97 -22.86 2.10
N PHE A 150 4.41 -23.20 3.27
CA PHE A 150 2.99 -23.47 3.42
C PHE A 150 2.13 -22.20 3.32
N ALA A 151 2.63 -21.07 3.82
CA ALA A 151 1.97 -19.76 3.78
C ALA A 151 1.86 -19.13 2.38
N LEU A 152 2.62 -19.64 1.41
CA LEU A 152 2.58 -19.18 0.02
C LEU A 152 1.37 -19.75 -0.75
N PRO A 153 0.81 -19.03 -1.74
CA PRO A 153 -0.18 -19.58 -2.65
C PRO A 153 0.45 -20.54 -3.66
N SER A 154 -0.35 -21.44 -4.25
CA SER A 154 0.14 -22.50 -5.16
C SER A 154 1.00 -21.97 -6.32
N ALA A 155 0.59 -20.87 -6.95
CA ALA A 155 1.34 -20.23 -8.03
C ALA A 155 2.71 -19.71 -7.59
N ALA A 156 2.83 -19.22 -6.35
CA ALA A 156 4.11 -18.79 -5.79
C ALA A 156 5.00 -19.98 -5.45
N LYS A 157 4.43 -21.05 -4.86
CA LYS A 157 5.16 -22.31 -4.59
C LYS A 157 5.77 -22.90 -5.86
N GLN A 158 5.04 -22.86 -6.97
CA GLN A 158 5.55 -23.33 -8.27
C GLN A 158 6.77 -22.53 -8.73
N LYS A 159 6.77 -21.20 -8.57
CA LYS A 159 7.87 -20.33 -8.96
C LYS A 159 9.14 -20.56 -8.13
N VAL A 160 9.00 -20.82 -6.83
CA VAL A 160 10.13 -21.09 -5.93
C VAL A 160 10.46 -22.58 -5.80
N SER A 161 9.76 -23.45 -6.54
CA SER A 161 9.88 -24.91 -6.41
C SER A 161 11.31 -25.41 -6.58
N ARG A 162 12.05 -24.88 -7.55
CA ARG A 162 13.47 -25.24 -7.77
C ARG A 162 14.33 -24.91 -6.56
N PHE A 163 14.16 -23.71 -6.00
CA PHE A 163 14.92 -23.27 -4.83
C PHE A 163 14.52 -24.05 -3.57
N ASN A 164 13.22 -24.34 -3.42
CA ASN A 164 12.70 -25.15 -2.32
C ASN A 164 13.26 -26.60 -2.36
N SER A 165 13.38 -27.19 -3.56
CA SER A 165 14.00 -28.51 -3.74
C SER A 165 15.51 -28.52 -3.44
N SER A 166 16.20 -27.40 -3.65
CA SER A 166 17.60 -27.21 -3.22
C SER A 166 17.77 -26.88 -1.73
N GLY A 167 16.70 -26.92 -0.91
CA GLY A 167 16.75 -26.57 0.51
C GLY A 167 17.82 -27.34 1.30
N ALA A 168 18.09 -28.60 0.94
CA ALA A 168 19.15 -29.40 1.55
C ALA A 168 20.56 -28.86 1.30
N GLN A 169 20.82 -28.22 0.15
CA GLN A 169 22.12 -27.61 -0.18
C GLN A 169 22.37 -26.35 0.66
N ASN A 170 21.30 -25.64 1.03
CA ASN A 170 21.35 -24.42 1.83
C ASN A 170 21.14 -24.68 3.33
N ASN A 171 21.30 -25.94 3.77
CA ASN A 171 21.08 -26.39 5.14
C ASN A 171 19.70 -25.98 5.72
N TRP A 172 18.70 -25.79 4.85
CA TRP A 172 17.38 -25.29 5.21
C TRP A 172 17.37 -23.95 5.96
N ASP A 173 18.33 -23.07 5.70
CA ASP A 173 18.38 -21.73 6.32
C ASP A 173 17.22 -20.86 5.80
N TYR A 174 16.22 -20.65 6.66
CA TYR A 174 15.04 -19.86 6.34
C TYR A 174 15.35 -18.42 5.92
N ARG A 175 16.49 -17.85 6.35
CA ARG A 175 16.89 -16.48 5.99
C ARG A 175 17.20 -16.40 4.50
N LEU A 176 17.93 -17.38 3.97
CA LEU A 176 18.20 -17.50 2.54
C LEU A 176 16.91 -17.68 1.74
N PHE A 177 15.92 -18.38 2.30
CA PHE A 177 14.62 -18.52 1.65
C PHE A 177 13.84 -17.20 1.62
N ILE A 178 13.81 -16.47 2.73
CA ILE A 178 13.19 -15.14 2.80
C ILE A 178 13.85 -14.18 1.81
N GLU A 179 15.19 -14.17 1.73
CA GLU A 179 15.92 -13.36 0.75
C GLU A 179 15.56 -13.74 -0.69
N HIS A 180 15.48 -15.04 -0.99
CA HIS A 180 15.04 -15.52 -2.29
C HIS A 180 13.61 -15.08 -2.62
N LEU A 181 12.71 -15.08 -1.64
CA LEU A 181 11.33 -14.58 -1.79
C LEU A 181 11.31 -13.07 -2.04
N LYS A 182 12.08 -12.29 -1.27
CA LYS A 182 12.26 -10.84 -1.47
C LYS A 182 12.79 -10.52 -2.86
N ARG A 183 13.73 -11.30 -3.38
CA ARG A 183 14.25 -11.14 -4.75
C ARG A 183 13.25 -11.52 -5.84
N THR A 184 12.44 -12.54 -5.61
CA THR A 184 11.52 -13.12 -6.62
C THR A 184 10.19 -12.38 -6.70
N PHE A 185 9.66 -11.97 -5.55
CA PHE A 185 8.32 -11.39 -5.42
C PHE A 185 8.32 -9.97 -4.88
N GLY A 186 9.39 -9.55 -4.20
CA GLY A 186 9.54 -8.18 -3.74
C GLY A 186 9.53 -7.19 -4.89
N ASN A 187 8.97 -6.01 -4.64
CA ASN A 187 9.00 -4.95 -5.63
C ASN A 187 10.37 -4.26 -5.59
N ARG A 188 11.30 -4.70 -6.46
CA ARG A 188 12.66 -4.15 -6.57
C ARG A 188 12.66 -2.64 -6.83
N GLN A 189 11.62 -2.13 -7.47
CA GLN A 189 11.49 -0.72 -7.83
C GLN A 189 10.59 0.05 -6.89
N GLU A 190 10.11 -0.53 -5.79
CA GLU A 190 9.17 0.15 -4.88
C GLU A 190 9.72 1.47 -4.37
N LYS A 191 11.00 1.51 -4.02
CA LYS A 191 11.66 2.74 -3.59
C LYS A 191 11.69 3.78 -4.72
N GLU A 192 12.00 3.37 -5.94
CA GLU A 192 12.02 4.23 -7.13
C GLU A 192 10.61 4.75 -7.45
N ASP A 193 9.61 3.85 -7.48
CA ASP A 193 8.20 4.14 -7.70
C ASP A 193 7.67 5.12 -6.64
N LYS A 194 8.02 4.90 -5.36
CA LYS A 194 7.62 5.78 -4.24
C LYS A 194 8.34 7.13 -4.31
N GLN A 195 9.60 7.19 -4.77
CA GLN A 195 10.30 8.45 -5.02
C GLN A 195 9.65 9.24 -6.16
N GLU A 196 9.29 8.59 -7.26
CA GLU A 196 8.56 9.21 -8.37
C GLU A 196 7.18 9.71 -7.89
N LEU A 197 6.48 8.89 -7.10
CA LEU A 197 5.20 9.26 -6.50
C LEU A 197 5.34 10.43 -5.51
N LEU A 198 6.40 10.47 -4.70
CA LEU A 198 6.69 11.59 -3.80
C LEU A 198 6.95 12.89 -4.58
N SER A 199 7.58 12.79 -5.75
CA SER A 199 7.83 13.94 -6.60
C SER A 199 6.56 14.53 -7.23
N SER A 200 5.55 13.69 -7.46
CA SER A 200 4.32 14.01 -8.17
C SER A 200 3.11 14.22 -7.23
N ILE A 201 3.16 13.72 -6.00
CA ILE A 201 2.04 13.83 -5.06
C ILE A 201 1.78 15.29 -4.68
N LYS A 202 0.51 15.67 -4.78
CA LYS A 202 -0.02 16.98 -4.40
C LYS A 202 -1.35 16.81 -3.69
N GLN A 203 -1.53 17.52 -2.58
CA GLN A 203 -2.81 17.67 -1.92
C GLN A 203 -3.76 18.41 -2.87
N LYS A 204 -4.94 17.84 -3.09
CA LYS A 204 -5.97 18.50 -3.91
C LYS A 204 -6.60 19.66 -3.13
N GLU A 205 -7.04 20.71 -3.83
CA GLU A 205 -7.70 21.88 -3.22
C GLU A 205 -8.96 21.56 -2.41
N ASN A 206 -9.58 20.42 -2.66
CA ASN A 206 -10.78 19.95 -1.97
C ASN A 206 -10.53 18.78 -1.00
N GLN A 207 -9.27 18.35 -0.85
CA GLN A 207 -8.86 17.25 0.01
C GLN A 207 -8.40 17.78 1.36
N ARG A 208 -8.91 17.19 2.44
CA ARG A 208 -8.52 17.57 3.80
C ARG A 208 -7.10 17.12 4.12
N PHE A 209 -6.41 17.87 4.97
CA PHE A 209 -5.06 17.54 5.40
C PHE A 209 -5.01 16.19 6.13
N VAL A 210 -6.01 15.89 6.96
CA VAL A 210 -6.12 14.61 7.68
C VAL A 210 -6.25 13.40 6.76
N GLU A 211 -6.80 13.57 5.55
CA GLU A 211 -6.87 12.50 4.54
C GLU A 211 -5.58 12.41 3.72
N PHE A 212 -4.92 13.53 3.52
CA PHE A 212 -3.72 13.65 2.70
C PHE A 212 -2.46 13.17 3.42
N TYR A 213 -2.29 13.59 4.68
CA TYR A 213 -1.04 13.41 5.42
C TYR A 213 -0.65 11.94 5.62
N PRO A 214 -1.55 11.01 6.00
CA PRO A 214 -1.17 9.59 6.15
C PRO A 214 -0.65 8.98 4.83
N LEU A 215 -1.23 9.37 3.69
CA LEU A 215 -0.77 8.93 2.38
C LEU A 215 0.61 9.52 2.05
N PHE A 216 0.82 10.80 2.34
CA PHE A 216 2.12 11.44 2.16
C PHE A 216 3.20 10.76 3.02
N ASP A 217 2.92 10.49 4.30
CA ASP A 217 3.84 9.87 5.24
C ASP A 217 4.21 8.44 4.82
N GLU A 218 3.23 7.64 4.37
CA GLU A 218 3.49 6.31 3.80
C GLU A 218 4.41 6.37 2.58
N ILE A 219 4.22 7.37 1.71
CA ILE A 219 5.05 7.54 0.51
C ILE A 219 6.44 8.03 0.88
N LEU A 220 6.55 8.94 1.84
CA LEU A 220 7.82 9.44 2.36
C LEU A 220 8.64 8.28 2.97
N ALA A 221 8.03 7.46 3.83
CA ALA A 221 8.67 6.28 4.40
C ALA A 221 9.11 5.29 3.29
N GLY A 222 8.24 5.00 2.33
CA GLY A 222 8.54 4.10 1.20
C GLY A 222 9.66 4.60 0.27
N ALA A 223 9.82 5.93 0.15
CA ALA A 223 10.91 6.55 -0.62
C ALA A 223 12.27 6.50 0.12
N GLY A 224 12.29 6.00 1.36
CA GLY A 224 13.45 6.05 2.25
C GLY A 224 13.62 7.38 2.97
N GLY A 225 12.52 8.12 3.16
CA GLY A 225 12.51 9.42 3.82
C GLY A 225 12.83 9.37 5.32
N ASP A 226 12.79 8.19 5.94
CA ASP A 226 13.15 8.00 7.35
C ASP A 226 14.59 8.45 7.64
N SER A 227 15.52 8.22 6.69
CA SER A 227 16.91 8.63 6.80
C SER A 227 17.18 10.07 6.36
N TRP A 228 16.16 10.85 6.01
CA TRP A 228 16.31 12.24 5.59
C TRP A 228 16.32 13.17 6.79
N THR A 229 16.96 14.32 6.63
CA THR A 229 16.94 15.38 7.62
C THR A 229 15.53 15.95 7.77
N GLU A 230 15.18 16.41 8.98
CA GLU A 230 13.84 16.88 9.30
C GLU A 230 13.42 18.09 8.44
N ASP A 231 14.37 18.96 8.10
CA ASP A 231 14.18 20.09 7.18
C ASP A 231 13.82 19.63 5.76
N SER A 232 14.48 18.59 5.26
CA SER A 232 14.18 17.98 3.95
C SER A 232 12.77 17.42 3.92
N LYS A 233 12.36 16.68 4.96
CA LYS A 233 10.99 16.15 5.11
C LYS A 233 9.97 17.30 5.08
N LEU A 234 10.26 18.40 5.78
CA LEU A 234 9.39 19.57 5.83
C LEU A 234 9.29 20.29 4.47
N VAL A 235 10.39 20.42 3.73
CA VAL A 235 10.41 21.00 2.38
C VAL A 235 9.54 20.18 1.43
N TRP A 236 9.67 18.84 1.47
CA TRP A 236 8.84 17.95 0.68
C TRP A 236 7.36 18.07 1.04
N LEU A 237 7.04 18.09 2.34
CA LEU A 237 5.68 18.28 2.81
C LEU A 237 5.11 19.60 2.28
N ARG A 238 5.78 20.73 2.54
CA ARG A 238 5.37 22.07 2.06
C ARG A 238 5.16 22.13 0.55
N ARG A 239 6.04 21.48 -0.23
CA ARG A 239 5.91 21.39 -1.68
C ARG A 239 4.66 20.60 -2.07
N SER A 240 4.30 19.57 -1.33
CA SER A 240 3.18 18.68 -1.63
C SER A 240 1.80 19.25 -1.23
N LEU A 241 1.74 20.24 -0.34
CA LEU A 241 0.47 20.87 0.09
C LEU A 241 -0.22 21.65 -1.03
N SER A 242 -1.53 21.87 -0.85
CA SER A 242 -2.32 22.72 -1.75
C SER A 242 -1.83 24.16 -1.71
N ASP A 243 -2.00 24.89 -2.82
CA ASP A 243 -1.49 26.26 -2.91
C ASP A 243 -2.20 27.17 -1.90
N SER A 244 -3.52 26.98 -1.73
CA SER A 244 -4.30 27.72 -0.74
C SER A 244 -3.83 27.50 0.70
N LEU A 245 -3.51 26.26 1.08
CA LEU A 245 -3.00 25.96 2.43
C LEU A 245 -1.57 26.50 2.60
N ARG A 246 -0.73 26.41 1.57
CA ARG A 246 0.64 26.93 1.58
C ARG A 246 0.66 28.45 1.80
N GLU A 247 -0.27 29.19 1.20
CA GLU A 247 -0.44 30.62 1.46
C GLU A 247 -0.74 30.92 2.94
N GLN A 248 -1.63 30.16 3.57
CA GLN A 248 -1.93 30.31 5.01
C GLN A 248 -0.71 29.99 5.89
N LEU A 249 0.12 29.03 5.47
CA LEU A 249 1.34 28.65 6.20
C LEU A 249 2.48 29.67 6.07
N THR A 250 2.40 30.63 5.15
CA THR A 250 3.46 31.63 4.95
C THR A 250 3.68 32.50 6.20
N GLN A 251 2.62 32.70 7.00
CA GLN A 251 2.68 33.47 8.25
C GLN A 251 3.04 32.61 9.48
N THR A 252 3.14 31.28 9.31
CA THR A 252 3.31 30.35 10.43
C THR A 252 4.80 30.00 10.61
N ASN A 253 5.31 30.14 11.84
CA ASN A 253 6.66 29.73 12.18
C ASN A 253 6.72 28.20 12.35
N LEU A 254 7.22 27.51 11.32
CA LEU A 254 7.54 26.08 11.36
C LEU A 254 9.01 25.92 11.69
N ASP A 255 9.29 25.02 12.63
CA ASP A 255 10.64 24.71 13.07
C ASP A 255 11.26 23.69 12.09
N PRO A 256 12.38 24.03 11.40
CA PRO A 256 13.04 23.10 10.49
C PRO A 256 13.63 21.86 11.18
N GLU A 257 13.93 21.93 12.47
CA GLU A 257 14.58 20.83 13.21
C GLU A 257 13.57 19.88 13.86
N ASP A 258 12.30 20.29 13.96
CA ASP A 258 11.21 19.46 14.49
C ASP A 258 10.11 19.27 13.44
N TYR A 259 10.27 18.22 12.63
CA TYR A 259 9.29 17.85 11.61
C TYR A 259 7.92 17.56 12.22
N TYR A 260 7.85 16.76 13.30
CA TYR A 260 6.58 16.38 13.90
C TYR A 260 5.87 17.56 14.57
N GLY A 261 6.61 18.45 15.23
CA GLY A 261 6.07 19.71 15.74
C GLY A 261 5.57 20.61 14.63
N SER A 262 6.29 20.69 13.52
CA SER A 262 5.87 21.43 12.33
C SER A 262 4.63 20.83 11.66
N VAL A 263 4.49 19.51 11.61
CA VAL A 263 3.29 18.82 11.12
C VAL A 263 2.07 19.18 11.98
N ARG A 264 2.18 19.16 13.32
CA ARG A 264 1.06 19.55 14.20
C ARG A 264 0.62 20.98 13.97
N LYS A 265 1.56 21.91 13.80
CA LYS A 265 1.24 23.30 13.46
C LYS A 265 0.54 23.41 12.09
N ILE A 266 0.99 22.65 11.10
CA ILE A 266 0.33 22.59 9.79
C ILE A 266 -1.10 22.06 9.93
N GLU A 267 -1.30 21.02 10.73
CA GLU A 267 -2.61 20.44 11.00
C GLU A 267 -3.57 21.45 11.65
N GLU A 268 -3.10 22.21 12.64
CA GLU A 268 -3.89 23.28 13.27
C GLU A 268 -4.32 24.37 12.26
N VAL A 269 -3.39 24.79 11.39
CA VAL A 269 -3.68 25.79 10.35
C VAL A 269 -4.64 25.23 9.30
N ALA A 270 -4.44 23.98 8.89
CA ALA A 270 -5.32 23.28 7.96
C ALA A 270 -6.73 23.14 8.53
N TYR A 271 -6.87 22.73 9.79
CA TYR A 271 -8.16 22.65 10.47
C TYR A 271 -8.88 24.00 10.43
N ARG A 272 -8.21 25.11 10.78
CA ARG A 272 -8.83 26.45 10.72
C ARG A 272 -9.23 26.84 9.30
N TYR A 273 -8.36 26.58 8.32
CA TYR A 273 -8.61 26.88 6.91
C TYR A 273 -9.80 26.09 6.35
N GLU A 274 -9.89 24.79 6.64
CA GLU A 274 -10.96 23.89 6.18
C GLU A 274 -12.34 24.28 6.71
N HIS A 275 -12.39 24.99 7.84
CA HIS A 275 -13.63 25.53 8.40
C HIS A 275 -14.09 26.84 7.75
N THR A 276 -13.22 27.53 7.02
CA THR A 276 -13.58 28.76 6.31
C THR A 276 -14.49 28.49 5.10
N LYS A 277 -15.06 29.55 4.52
CA LYS A 277 -15.84 29.47 3.28
C LYS A 277 -14.97 29.30 2.03
N GLN A 278 -13.65 29.50 2.16
CA GLN A 278 -12.72 29.43 1.04
C GLN A 278 -12.39 27.97 0.67
N PHE A 279 -12.48 27.05 1.64
CA PHE A 279 -12.29 25.63 1.39
C PHE A 279 -13.45 25.04 0.59
N LYS A 280 -13.13 24.43 -0.54
CA LYS A 280 -14.11 23.83 -1.48
C LYS A 280 -14.34 22.34 -1.27
N GLY A 281 -13.76 21.75 -0.22
CA GLY A 281 -13.99 20.35 0.13
C GLY A 281 -15.40 20.11 0.62
N LYS A 282 -15.85 18.85 0.54
CA LYS A 282 -17.11 18.45 1.14
C LYS A 282 -16.98 18.69 2.64
N LYS A 283 -17.71 19.66 3.18
CA LYS A 283 -17.89 19.74 4.62
C LYS A 283 -18.60 18.46 5.01
N ASP A 284 -17.92 17.60 5.76
CA ASP A 284 -18.63 16.60 6.53
C ASP A 284 -19.68 17.35 7.31
N THR A 285 -20.93 17.17 6.90
CA THR A 285 -22.08 17.71 7.61
C THR A 285 -22.35 16.78 8.79
N GLU A 286 -21.29 16.38 9.50
CA GLU A 286 -21.40 16.02 10.89
C GLU A 286 -21.47 17.34 11.65
N ARG A 287 -22.69 17.89 11.63
CA ARG A 287 -23.13 18.81 12.65
C ARG A 287 -22.96 18.04 13.96
N ILE A 288 -21.80 18.16 14.60
CA ILE A 288 -21.67 18.00 16.04
C ILE A 288 -22.61 19.05 16.61
N GLN A 289 -23.88 18.68 16.75
CA GLN A 289 -24.77 19.33 17.68
C GLN A 289 -24.11 19.04 19.01
N LEU A 290 -23.35 20.01 19.53
CA LEU A 290 -23.16 20.10 20.97
C LEU A 290 -24.58 20.18 21.53
N THR A 291 -25.11 19.04 21.95
CA THR A 291 -26.26 18.98 22.83
C THR A 291 -25.83 19.72 24.08
N ALA A 292 -26.46 20.88 24.31
CA ALA A 292 -26.53 21.48 25.62
C ALA A 292 -26.96 20.41 26.64
N PRO A 293 -26.57 20.52 27.92
CA PRO A 293 -26.89 19.50 28.91
C PRO A 293 -28.39 19.55 29.20
N GLU A 294 -29.18 18.79 28.44
CA GLU A 294 -30.61 18.65 28.69
C GLU A 294 -30.84 17.60 29.76
N ASN A 295 -31.37 18.11 30.86
CA ASN A 295 -32.17 17.44 31.86
C ASN A 295 -32.88 16.18 31.34
N TYR A 296 -32.75 15.11 32.12
CA TYR A 296 -33.58 13.92 32.01
C TYR A 296 -35.06 14.28 32.13
N SER A 297 -35.78 14.30 31.01
CA SER A 297 -37.22 14.11 30.95
C SER A 297 -37.60 13.57 29.57
N ARG A 298 -37.62 12.24 29.46
CA ARG A 298 -38.24 11.56 28.31
C ARG A 298 -39.75 11.87 28.31
N PRO A 299 -40.33 12.33 27.19
CA PRO A 299 -41.78 12.30 27.02
C PRO A 299 -42.25 10.85 26.90
N LEU A 300 -43.22 10.47 27.74
CA LEU A 300 -43.91 9.18 27.64
C LEU A 300 -44.71 9.11 26.32
N PRO A 301 -44.82 7.93 25.69
CA PRO A 301 -45.69 7.74 24.53
C PRO A 301 -47.16 7.96 24.91
N ASN A 302 -47.92 8.65 24.06
CA ASN A 302 -49.37 8.80 24.22
C ASN A 302 -50.02 7.42 24.07
N LEU A 303 -50.56 6.92 25.19
CA LEU A 303 -51.40 5.74 25.27
C LEU A 303 -52.87 6.18 25.26
N ASP A 304 -53.75 5.43 24.59
CA ASP A 304 -55.19 5.62 24.69
C ASP A 304 -55.75 5.01 25.99
N ALA A 305 -57.07 5.14 26.20
CA ALA A 305 -57.74 4.80 27.45
C ALA A 305 -57.71 3.29 27.78
N ASP A 306 -57.33 2.46 26.82
CA ASP A 306 -57.18 1.00 26.88
C ASP A 306 -55.72 0.54 26.96
N GLY A 307 -54.75 1.45 26.86
CA GLY A 307 -53.34 1.18 27.14
C GLY A 307 -52.54 0.63 25.95
N ASP A 308 -53.01 0.83 24.73
CA ASP A 308 -52.27 0.50 23.51
C ASP A 308 -51.57 1.75 22.92
N VAL A 309 -50.51 1.52 22.15
CA VAL A 309 -49.73 2.61 21.52
C VAL A 309 -50.48 3.12 20.29
N VAL A 310 -50.94 4.37 20.34
CA VAL A 310 -51.64 5.02 19.22
C VAL A 310 -50.69 5.19 18.03
N MET A 311 -50.84 4.32 17.02
CA MET A 311 -50.15 4.47 15.73
C MET A 311 -50.76 5.64 14.95
N SER A 312 -50.05 6.78 14.92
CA SER A 312 -50.44 7.94 14.11
C SER A 312 -50.57 7.57 12.64
N LYS A 313 -51.73 7.90 12.05
CA LYS A 313 -52.05 7.73 10.63
C LYS A 313 -51.06 8.51 9.77
N LEU A 314 -50.46 7.83 8.80
CA LEU A 314 -49.64 8.42 7.74
C LEU A 314 -50.53 9.34 6.87
N ASP A 315 -50.49 10.64 7.14
CA ASP A 315 -51.04 11.65 6.23
C ASP A 315 -50.22 11.68 4.94
N GLY A 316 -50.91 11.33 3.85
CA GLY A 316 -50.40 11.36 2.49
C GLY A 316 -50.08 12.78 2.05
N ARG A 317 -48.81 13.03 1.69
CA ARG A 317 -48.41 14.24 0.97
C ARG A 317 -47.17 14.00 0.10
N TRP A 318 -47.30 13.14 -0.91
CA TRP A 318 -46.39 13.18 -2.06
C TRP A 318 -47.05 13.95 -3.20
N ARG A 319 -46.47 15.12 -3.43
CA ARG A 319 -46.88 16.16 -4.37
C ARG A 319 -46.49 15.75 -5.79
N ASP A 320 -47.40 16.02 -6.71
CA ASP A 320 -47.30 15.87 -8.16
C ASP A 320 -46.00 16.46 -8.75
N TYR A 321 -45.33 15.71 -9.62
CA TYR A 321 -44.56 16.27 -10.73
C TYR A 321 -44.52 15.29 -11.90
N ASN A 322 -45.57 15.30 -12.72
CA ASN A 322 -45.51 14.83 -14.11
C ASN A 322 -46.49 15.62 -14.98
N LYS A 323 -46.03 16.74 -15.57
CA LYS A 323 -46.70 17.38 -16.70
C LYS A 323 -45.73 18.35 -17.39
N ASN A 324 -45.14 17.93 -18.51
CA ASN A 324 -45.30 18.64 -19.78
C ASN A 324 -44.59 17.90 -20.92
N LYS A 325 -45.44 17.36 -21.79
CA LYS A 325 -45.13 16.85 -23.12
C LYS A 325 -45.41 18.00 -24.10
N GLY A 326 -44.44 18.27 -24.97
CA GLY A 326 -44.64 18.79 -26.33
C GLY A 326 -44.81 20.29 -26.50
N GLN A 327 -43.86 20.92 -27.20
CA GLN A 327 -44.12 21.48 -28.53
C GLN A 327 -42.81 21.76 -29.28
N ALA A 328 -42.84 21.50 -30.58
CA ALA A 328 -41.75 21.52 -31.54
C ALA A 328 -41.46 22.92 -32.10
N LYS A 329 -40.24 23.10 -32.66
CA LYS A 329 -39.82 23.89 -33.86
C LYS A 329 -38.30 24.10 -33.80
N SER A 330 -37.50 23.40 -34.62
CA SER A 330 -37.02 23.75 -35.98
C SER A 330 -35.95 24.84 -36.03
N ASN A 331 -34.72 24.45 -36.41
CA ASN A 331 -33.82 25.05 -37.43
C ASN A 331 -32.33 25.19 -37.04
N SER A 332 -31.51 24.97 -38.09
CA SER A 332 -30.07 25.21 -38.32
C SER A 332 -29.08 24.45 -37.42
N GLU A 333 -28.29 23.47 -37.88
CA GLU A 333 -27.28 23.43 -38.96
C GLU A 333 -25.92 24.03 -38.52
N LYS A 334 -24.86 23.20 -38.58
CA LYS A 334 -23.42 23.45 -38.26
C LYS A 334 -23.13 23.58 -36.74
N ASP A 335 -22.16 22.92 -36.10
CA ASP A 335 -20.86 22.41 -36.52
C ASP A 335 -20.43 21.11 -35.80
N LYS A 336 -19.59 20.34 -36.49
CA LYS A 336 -18.86 19.17 -35.98
C LYS A 336 -17.66 19.64 -35.13
N VAL A 337 -17.41 19.00 -33.98
CA VAL A 337 -16.14 18.33 -33.60
C VAL A 337 -16.18 17.86 -32.13
N ARG A 338 -16.08 16.53 -31.99
CA ARG A 338 -15.70 15.67 -30.86
C ARG A 338 -15.48 16.30 -29.46
N LEU A 339 -16.41 16.00 -28.55
CA LEU A 339 -16.16 15.84 -27.11
C LEU A 339 -16.39 14.36 -26.75
N ASN A 340 -15.32 13.64 -26.41
CA ASN A 340 -15.42 12.27 -25.92
C ASN A 340 -15.56 12.24 -24.39
N ASN A 341 -16.80 11.96 -23.98
CA ASN A 341 -17.23 11.02 -22.96
C ASN A 341 -16.71 11.12 -21.51
N LYS A 342 -17.56 11.81 -20.75
CA LYS A 342 -17.92 11.57 -19.35
C LYS A 342 -18.28 10.08 -19.11
N SER A 343 -17.48 9.36 -18.34
CA SER A 343 -17.87 8.12 -17.69
C SER A 343 -18.57 8.45 -16.37
N SER A 344 -19.89 8.28 -16.35
CA SER A 344 -20.70 8.40 -15.15
C SER A 344 -20.49 7.21 -14.22
N THR A 345 -19.96 7.47 -13.03
CA THR A 345 -20.05 6.59 -11.87
C THR A 345 -21.51 6.52 -11.39
N LYS A 346 -22.26 5.54 -11.92
CA LYS A 346 -23.51 5.03 -11.35
C LYS A 346 -23.31 3.59 -10.92
N TYR A 347 -22.51 3.40 -9.87
CA TYR A 347 -22.49 2.18 -9.07
C TYR A 347 -22.62 2.61 -7.60
N ASN A 348 -23.36 1.85 -6.80
CA ASN A 348 -23.82 2.12 -5.42
C ASN A 348 -25.27 2.62 -5.28
N ARG A 349 -26.22 1.87 -5.86
CA ARG A 349 -27.64 1.91 -5.44
C ARG A 349 -28.28 0.53 -5.26
N ASP A 350 -27.48 -0.53 -5.09
CA ASP A 350 -27.96 -1.92 -5.04
C ASP A 350 -27.64 -2.66 -3.72
N GLU A 351 -27.06 -2.01 -2.70
CA GLU A 351 -26.64 -2.66 -1.44
C GLU A 351 -27.77 -3.18 -0.52
N GLY A 352 -29.02 -3.18 -0.98
CA GLY A 352 -30.16 -3.75 -0.25
C GLY A 352 -31.06 -4.70 -1.06
N LYS A 353 -30.79 -4.93 -2.34
CA LYS A 353 -31.65 -5.78 -3.19
C LYS A 353 -31.14 -7.21 -3.25
N LYS A 354 -32.00 -8.17 -2.95
CA LYS A 354 -31.71 -9.60 -3.14
C LYS A 354 -31.42 -9.85 -4.62
N HIS A 355 -30.30 -10.48 -4.93
CA HIS A 355 -29.94 -10.87 -6.29
C HIS A 355 -30.66 -12.17 -6.68
N ALA A 356 -30.98 -12.31 -7.97
CA ALA A 356 -31.54 -13.55 -8.50
C ALA A 356 -30.49 -14.70 -8.45
N ARG A 357 -30.96 -15.93 -8.25
CA ARG A 357 -30.12 -17.14 -8.33
C ARG A 357 -29.64 -17.32 -9.78
N PHE A 358 -28.37 -17.71 -9.95
CA PHE A 358 -27.87 -18.10 -11.26
C PHE A 358 -28.48 -19.45 -11.67
N VAL A 359 -29.01 -19.52 -12.89
CA VAL A 359 -29.75 -20.66 -13.41
C VAL A 359 -29.13 -21.07 -14.76
N GLY A 360 -29.10 -22.37 -15.04
CA GLY A 360 -28.54 -22.90 -16.29
C GLY A 360 -29.34 -22.51 -17.54
N GLU A 361 -28.72 -22.65 -18.71
CA GLU A 361 -29.29 -22.26 -19.99
C GLU A 361 -30.60 -23.00 -20.33
N ALA A 362 -30.68 -24.29 -20.02
CA ALA A 362 -31.89 -25.09 -20.23
C ALA A 362 -33.11 -24.55 -19.46
N GLU A 363 -32.93 -24.15 -18.21
CA GLU A 363 -34.02 -23.58 -17.40
C GLU A 363 -34.33 -22.13 -17.82
N MET A 364 -33.35 -21.35 -18.31
CA MET A 364 -33.64 -20.05 -18.91
C MET A 364 -34.51 -20.18 -20.17
N ASN A 365 -34.25 -21.17 -21.03
CA ASN A 365 -35.07 -21.42 -22.21
C ASN A 365 -36.48 -21.88 -21.84
N ARG A 366 -36.61 -22.80 -20.86
CA ARG A 366 -37.93 -23.19 -20.31
C ARG A 366 -38.73 -21.97 -19.80
N ARG A 367 -38.07 -21.01 -19.15
CA ARG A 367 -38.72 -19.78 -18.68
C ARG A 367 -39.14 -18.86 -19.83
N LYS A 368 -38.34 -18.75 -20.89
CA LYS A 368 -38.70 -17.98 -22.09
C LYS A 368 -39.93 -18.57 -22.78
N GLU A 369 -39.97 -19.88 -22.98
CA GLU A 369 -41.08 -20.58 -23.63
C GLU A 369 -42.38 -20.45 -22.83
N LYS A 370 -42.29 -20.53 -21.49
CA LYS A 370 -43.46 -20.41 -20.60
C LYS A 370 -43.83 -18.97 -20.23
N GLY A 371 -43.13 -17.96 -20.76
CA GLY A 371 -43.38 -16.55 -20.43
C GLY A 371 -43.15 -16.19 -18.96
N LEU A 372 -42.24 -16.90 -18.28
CA LEU A 372 -41.89 -16.66 -16.88
C LEU A 372 -40.77 -15.62 -16.74
N CYS A 373 -40.72 -14.93 -15.60
CA CYS A 373 -39.65 -14.00 -15.29
C CYS A 373 -38.27 -14.69 -15.32
N LEU A 374 -37.33 -14.20 -16.14
CA LEU A 374 -36.01 -14.82 -16.24
C LEU A 374 -35.19 -14.74 -14.94
N ARG A 375 -35.50 -13.81 -14.04
CA ARG A 375 -34.81 -13.64 -12.75
C ARG A 375 -35.36 -14.57 -11.66
N CYS A 376 -36.63 -14.42 -11.29
CA CYS A 376 -37.23 -15.17 -10.18
C CYS A 376 -38.07 -16.40 -10.59
N GLY A 377 -38.42 -16.54 -11.88
CA GLY A 377 -39.24 -17.66 -12.37
C GLY A 377 -40.74 -17.54 -12.14
N THR A 378 -41.26 -16.41 -11.61
CA THR A 378 -42.71 -16.20 -11.44
C THR A 378 -43.37 -15.72 -12.74
N ASN A 379 -44.65 -16.04 -12.94
CA ASN A 379 -45.46 -15.57 -14.08
C ASN A 379 -46.06 -14.16 -13.88
N THR A 380 -45.87 -13.54 -12.72
CA THR A 380 -46.55 -12.27 -12.36
C THR A 380 -45.93 -11.03 -13.00
N HIS A 381 -44.71 -11.12 -13.51
CA HIS A 381 -43.99 -9.99 -14.10
C HIS A 381 -42.89 -10.45 -15.06
N PHE A 382 -42.44 -9.55 -15.93
CA PHE A 382 -41.24 -9.73 -16.75
C PHE A 382 -40.02 -9.08 -16.10
N VAL A 383 -38.82 -9.36 -16.65
CA VAL A 383 -37.51 -8.94 -16.12
C VAL A 383 -37.42 -7.47 -15.75
N SER A 384 -38.13 -6.60 -16.47
CA SER A 384 -38.18 -5.15 -16.24
C SER A 384 -38.74 -4.76 -14.87
N ASN A 385 -39.73 -5.50 -14.36
CA ASN A 385 -40.43 -5.21 -13.11
C ASN A 385 -40.04 -6.20 -11.99
N CYS A 386 -38.93 -6.92 -12.15
CA CYS A 386 -38.51 -7.90 -11.17
C CYS A 386 -37.91 -7.23 -9.92
N PRO A 387 -38.35 -7.59 -8.70
CA PRO A 387 -37.79 -7.04 -7.47
C PRO A 387 -36.33 -7.48 -7.23
N TYR A 388 -35.88 -8.53 -7.91
CA TYR A 388 -34.52 -9.05 -7.78
C TYR A 388 -33.55 -8.36 -8.74
N ALA A 389 -32.35 -8.06 -8.24
CA ALA A 389 -31.24 -7.58 -9.06
C ALA A 389 -30.68 -8.71 -9.97
N PRO A 390 -29.97 -8.39 -11.07
CA PRO A 390 -29.35 -9.38 -11.94
C PRO A 390 -28.43 -10.35 -11.16
N PRO A 391 -28.32 -11.63 -11.56
CA PRO A 391 -27.38 -12.56 -10.90
C PRO A 391 -25.94 -12.02 -11.04
N LYS A 392 -25.16 -12.10 -9.95
CA LYS A 392 -23.72 -11.77 -10.00
C LYS A 392 -22.98 -12.85 -10.78
N ASN A 393 -22.10 -12.46 -11.70
CA ASN A 393 -21.33 -13.40 -12.52
C ASN A 393 -20.43 -14.28 -11.65
N LYS A 394 -20.40 -15.59 -11.94
CA LYS A 394 -19.65 -16.61 -11.19
C LYS A 394 -18.12 -16.46 -11.24
N SER A 395 -17.57 -15.46 -11.93
CA SER A 395 -16.15 -15.15 -11.84
C SER A 395 -15.71 -14.71 -10.44
N GLU A 396 -16.65 -14.34 -9.56
CA GLU A 396 -16.38 -13.96 -8.16
C GLU A 396 -16.87 -14.98 -7.12
N ILE A 397 -17.49 -16.10 -7.52
CA ILE A 397 -18.03 -17.13 -6.60
C ILE A 397 -17.42 -18.50 -6.95
N LYS A 398 -16.10 -18.62 -6.77
CA LYS A 398 -15.42 -19.93 -6.64
C LYS A 398 -14.91 -20.10 -5.21
N SER A 399 -15.82 -20.08 -4.24
CA SER A 399 -15.56 -20.51 -2.85
C SER A 399 -16.87 -20.70 -2.12
N ALA A 400 -17.67 -21.68 -2.55
CA ALA A 400 -18.73 -22.32 -1.78
C ALA A 400 -19.35 -23.46 -2.63
N MET A 401 -18.56 -24.49 -2.92
CA MET A 401 -19.14 -25.81 -3.19
C MET A 401 -18.99 -26.62 -1.90
N ILE A 402 -20.12 -26.82 -1.23
CA ILE A 402 -20.29 -27.86 -0.24
C ILE A 402 -20.44 -29.16 -1.05
N GLU A 403 -19.46 -30.05 -0.95
CA GLU A 403 -19.60 -31.43 -1.38
C GLU A 403 -20.62 -32.09 -0.48
N VAL A 404 -21.80 -32.39 -1.03
CA VAL A 404 -22.75 -33.33 -0.45
C VAL A 404 -22.30 -34.71 -0.92
N PRO A 405 -21.92 -35.64 -0.02
CA PRO A 405 -21.59 -37.00 -0.42
C PRO A 405 -22.82 -37.71 -1.00
N PRO A 406 -22.66 -38.61 -1.98
CA PRO A 406 -23.77 -39.33 -2.59
C PRO A 406 -24.48 -40.20 -1.53
N GLN A 407 -25.79 -40.01 -1.38
CA GLN A 407 -26.65 -40.93 -0.65
C GLN A 407 -26.68 -42.27 -1.37
N LEU A 408 -26.41 -43.34 -0.62
CA LEU A 408 -26.71 -44.72 -1.02
C LEU A 408 -28.21 -44.85 -1.29
N GLU A 409 -28.55 -45.40 -2.45
CA GLU A 409 -29.88 -45.92 -2.75
C GLU A 409 -30.06 -47.21 -1.95
N GLU A 410 -31.01 -47.20 -1.02
CA GLU A 410 -31.52 -48.40 -0.35
C GLU A 410 -32.53 -49.05 -1.30
N ASP A 411 -32.13 -50.15 -1.93
CA ASP A 411 -33.03 -51.02 -2.69
C ASP A 411 -34.01 -51.71 -1.73
N SER A 412 -35.22 -51.17 -1.65
CA SER A 412 -36.36 -51.76 -0.97
C SER A 412 -37.57 -51.78 -1.91
N ASP A 413 -37.68 -52.84 -2.70
CA ASP A 413 -38.92 -53.41 -3.26
C ASP A 413 -38.68 -54.94 -3.26
N GLY A 414 -39.49 -55.83 -2.68
CA GLY A 414 -40.92 -55.76 -2.44
C GLY A 414 -41.61 -56.85 -3.27
N SER A 415 -41.94 -57.97 -2.60
CA SER A 415 -43.01 -58.96 -2.90
C SER A 415 -42.97 -59.84 -4.18
N ASP A 416 -42.92 -61.16 -3.98
CA ASP A 416 -43.90 -62.19 -4.42
C ASP A 416 -43.25 -63.58 -4.24
N GLY A 417 -43.81 -64.64 -3.66
CA GLY A 417 -45.10 -65.01 -3.10
C GLY A 417 -44.99 -66.50 -2.67
N PRO A 418 -45.92 -67.06 -1.88
CA PRO A 418 -45.82 -68.43 -1.36
C PRO A 418 -46.75 -69.42 -2.09
N GLU A 419 -46.31 -70.65 -2.38
CA GLU A 419 -47.16 -71.84 -2.59
C GLU A 419 -46.28 -73.11 -2.62
N LYS A 420 -46.41 -74.05 -1.67
CA LYS A 420 -47.15 -75.34 -1.74
C LYS A 420 -46.74 -76.19 -2.96
N ASP A 421 -46.38 -77.46 -2.89
CA ASP A 421 -46.52 -78.56 -1.91
C ASP A 421 -45.28 -79.47 -1.98
#